data_AF-A0A7X0U129-F1
#
_entry.id   AF-A0A7X0U129-F1
#
_cell.length_a   1.000
_cell.length_b   1.000
_cell.length_c   1.000
_cell.angle_alpha   90.00
_cell.angle_beta   90.00
_cell.angle_gamma   90.00
#
_symmetry.space_group_name_H-M   'P 1'
#
loop_
_entity.id
_entity.type
_entity.pdbx_description
1 polymer ?
#
loop_
_entity_poly.entity_id
_entity_poly.type
_entity_poly.pdbx_seq_one_letter_code
_entity_poly.pdbx_strand_id
1 'polypeptide(L)'
;MVQAAAHDGDHPGPLTGFSDAQRLAAIERLALRPPRRSIAVIHRQAVSVATAQRWPVPGYSTVHEIVRKLDPALVALGVEGSKRYREMYELVHRREASKPNQIWQADHTELAIWVRDPRGQPARPWLTEIEDDHSRAIAGYAVNLEAPSALSTALAFRQAIWRKAEPGWHVCGTLLTCRQRSVVLAVNCPPERGA
;
A
#
# COMPACT_ATOMS: atom_id res chain seq x y z
N MET A 1 61.78 -20.30 -49.95
CA MET A 1 60.33 -20.50 -50.20
C MET A 1 60.08 -21.99 -50.07
N VAL A 2 59.35 -22.55 -49.11
CA VAL A 2 58.41 -22.06 -48.08
C VAL A 2 58.51 -23.04 -46.91
N GLN A 3 58.41 -22.52 -45.68
CA GLN A 3 58.50 -23.25 -44.41
C GLN A 3 57.27 -24.14 -44.15
N ALA A 4 57.53 -25.24 -43.44
CA ALA A 4 56.55 -26.01 -42.69
C ALA A 4 56.06 -25.23 -41.45
N ALA A 5 54.77 -25.35 -41.12
CA ALA A 5 54.27 -25.15 -39.77
C ALA A 5 53.00 -26.00 -39.58
N ALA A 6 53.10 -26.98 -38.68
CA ALA A 6 51.95 -27.61 -38.07
C ALA A 6 51.25 -26.57 -37.20
N HIS A 7 49.95 -26.39 -37.36
CA HIS A 7 49.16 -25.56 -36.45
C HIS A 7 48.69 -26.43 -35.28
N ASP A 8 49.38 -26.28 -34.16
CA ASP A 8 48.99 -26.77 -32.85
C ASP A 8 47.65 -26.20 -32.41
N GLY A 9 46.95 -27.01 -31.59
CA GLY A 9 45.55 -26.88 -31.23
C GLY A 9 45.15 -25.56 -30.58
N ASP A 10 43.99 -25.08 -31.02
CA ASP A 10 43.19 -24.06 -30.37
C ASP A 10 42.56 -24.65 -29.09
N HIS A 11 43.28 -24.60 -27.97
CA HIS A 11 42.69 -24.79 -26.66
C HIS A 11 42.13 -23.44 -26.16
N PRO A 12 40.80 -23.30 -25.99
CA PRO A 12 40.26 -22.09 -25.40
C PRO A 12 40.65 -22.06 -23.92
N GLY A 13 41.51 -21.11 -23.57
CA GLY A 13 41.83 -20.79 -22.19
C GLY A 13 40.59 -20.38 -21.37
N PRO A 14 40.69 -20.37 -20.03
CA PRO A 14 39.54 -20.11 -19.16
C PRO A 14 38.97 -18.72 -19.40
N LEU A 15 37.65 -18.63 -19.60
CA LEU A 15 36.91 -17.39 -19.83
C LEU A 15 36.86 -16.53 -18.54
N THR A 16 37.96 -15.90 -18.18
CA THR A 16 38.06 -14.96 -17.06
C THR A 16 37.73 -13.55 -17.54
N GLY A 17 36.45 -13.19 -17.49
CA GLY A 17 36.02 -11.85 -17.90
C GLY A 17 34.60 -11.49 -17.51
N PHE A 18 34.10 -11.84 -16.32
CA PHE A 18 32.73 -11.44 -15.91
C PHE A 18 32.65 -11.19 -14.40
N SER A 19 31.88 -10.18 -13.99
CA SER A 19 31.47 -10.06 -12.59
C SER A 19 30.07 -10.66 -12.44
N ASP A 20 29.95 -11.69 -11.62
CA ASP A 20 28.67 -12.35 -11.31
C ASP A 20 27.57 -11.33 -10.93
N ALA A 21 27.97 -10.21 -10.34
CA ALA A 21 27.12 -9.07 -10.01
C ALA A 21 26.28 -8.54 -11.19
N GLN A 22 26.84 -8.44 -12.40
CA GLN A 22 26.10 -7.94 -13.58
C GLN A 22 24.99 -8.91 -14.01
N ARG A 23 25.29 -10.22 -13.95
CA ARG A 23 24.33 -11.28 -14.27
C ARG A 23 23.22 -11.33 -13.22
N LEU A 24 23.56 -11.23 -11.94
CA LEU A 24 22.58 -11.14 -10.84
C LEU A 24 21.66 -9.94 -11.05
N ALA A 25 22.21 -8.74 -11.23
CA ALA A 25 21.44 -7.52 -11.42
C ALA A 25 20.49 -7.59 -12.63
N ALA A 26 20.89 -8.26 -13.72
CA ALA A 26 20.03 -8.47 -14.88
C ALA A 26 18.83 -9.38 -14.57
N ILE A 27 19.06 -10.49 -13.86
CA ILE A 27 18.00 -11.43 -13.46
C ILE A 27 17.05 -10.78 -12.45
N GLU A 28 17.58 -10.07 -11.45
CA GLU A 28 16.80 -9.34 -10.46
C GLU A 28 15.92 -8.28 -11.13
N ARG A 29 16.48 -7.50 -12.07
CA ARG A 29 15.72 -6.49 -12.82
C ARG A 29 14.58 -7.10 -13.65
N LEU A 30 14.77 -8.29 -14.21
CA LEU A 30 13.70 -9.01 -14.93
C LEU A 30 12.58 -9.47 -14.00
N ALA A 31 12.94 -9.88 -12.78
CA ALA A 31 12.00 -10.35 -11.76
C ALA A 31 11.20 -9.21 -11.11
N LEU A 32 11.83 -8.05 -10.88
CA LEU A 32 11.22 -6.90 -10.18
C LEU A 32 10.39 -5.97 -11.08
N ARG A 33 10.32 -6.23 -12.39
CA ARG A 33 9.60 -5.36 -13.33
C ARG A 33 8.17 -5.87 -13.59
N PRO A 34 7.15 -5.00 -13.67
CA PRO A 34 5.80 -5.43 -14.06
C PRO A 34 5.71 -5.79 -15.57
N PRO A 35 4.71 -6.58 -15.98
CA PRO A 35 3.82 -7.42 -15.15
C PRO A 35 4.59 -8.59 -14.50
N ARG A 36 3.99 -9.26 -13.50
CA ARG A 36 4.59 -10.43 -12.84
C ARG A 36 4.92 -11.50 -13.86
N ARG A 37 6.19 -11.91 -13.96
CA ARG A 37 6.66 -12.95 -14.89
C ARG A 37 6.83 -14.27 -14.16
N SER A 38 6.53 -15.37 -14.85
CA SER A 38 6.89 -16.70 -14.35
C SER A 38 8.40 -16.91 -14.45
N ILE A 39 8.95 -17.77 -13.59
CA ILE A 39 10.39 -18.09 -13.58
C ILE A 39 10.85 -18.62 -14.95
N ALA A 40 10.00 -19.36 -15.66
CA ALA A 40 10.29 -19.84 -17.00
C ALA A 40 10.44 -18.70 -18.03
N VAL A 41 9.63 -17.64 -17.92
CA VAL A 41 9.76 -16.45 -18.78
C VAL A 41 11.04 -15.69 -18.43
N ILE A 42 11.34 -15.50 -17.14
CA ILE A 42 12.55 -14.84 -16.66
C ILE A 42 13.79 -15.59 -17.17
N HIS A 43 13.80 -16.92 -17.09
CA HIS A 43 14.90 -17.75 -17.60
C HIS A 43 15.11 -17.56 -19.10
N ARG A 44 14.06 -17.66 -19.93
CA ARG A 44 14.18 -17.43 -21.39
C ARG A 44 14.72 -16.03 -21.72
N GLN A 45 14.29 -15.01 -20.98
CA GLN A 45 14.77 -13.65 -21.16
C GLN A 45 16.21 -13.49 -20.70
N ALA A 46 16.59 -14.09 -19.57
CA ALA A 46 17.96 -14.09 -19.07
C ALA A 46 18.92 -14.79 -20.04
N VAL A 47 18.49 -15.89 -20.68
CA VAL A 47 19.22 -16.58 -21.75
C VAL A 47 19.43 -15.65 -22.94
N SER A 48 18.37 -14.99 -23.41
CA SER A 48 18.46 -14.04 -24.54
C SER A 48 19.42 -12.88 -24.26
N VAL A 49 19.33 -12.29 -23.06
CA VAL A 49 20.22 -11.21 -22.62
C VAL A 49 21.66 -11.72 -22.50
N ALA A 50 21.88 -12.90 -21.92
CA ALA A 50 23.20 -13.48 -21.78
C ALA A 50 23.85 -13.75 -23.15
N THR A 51 23.10 -14.33 -24.10
CA THR A 51 23.60 -14.57 -25.46
C THR A 51 23.95 -13.28 -26.19
N ALA A 52 23.09 -12.26 -26.10
CA ALA A 52 23.33 -10.96 -26.74
C ALA A 52 24.59 -10.26 -26.17
N GLN A 53 24.84 -10.43 -24.87
CA GLN A 53 25.99 -9.84 -24.18
C GLN A 53 27.21 -10.77 -24.10
N ARG A 54 27.15 -11.96 -24.74
CA ARG A 54 28.19 -13.00 -24.70
C ARG A 54 28.57 -13.43 -23.27
N TRP A 55 27.60 -13.42 -22.37
CA TRP A 55 27.75 -13.92 -21.00
C TRP A 55 27.51 -15.44 -20.93
N PRO A 56 28.08 -16.12 -19.92
CA PRO A 56 27.71 -17.50 -19.61
C PRO A 56 26.20 -17.61 -19.35
N VAL A 57 25.54 -18.47 -20.13
CA VAL A 57 24.09 -18.66 -20.05
C VAL A 57 23.72 -19.26 -18.68
N PRO A 58 22.82 -18.62 -17.91
CA PRO A 58 22.41 -19.15 -16.62
C PRO A 58 21.52 -20.39 -16.78
N GLY A 59 21.77 -21.41 -15.96
CA GLY A 59 20.88 -22.55 -15.81
C GLY A 59 19.55 -22.15 -15.18
N TYR A 60 18.50 -22.92 -15.46
CA TYR A 60 17.17 -22.68 -14.90
C TYR A 60 17.18 -22.69 -13.36
N SER A 61 17.87 -23.67 -12.76
CA SER A 61 18.02 -23.79 -11.30
C SER A 61 18.63 -22.55 -10.69
N THR A 62 19.66 -21.98 -11.32
CA THR A 62 20.30 -20.76 -10.82
C THR A 62 19.36 -19.55 -10.90
N VAL A 63 18.61 -19.39 -11.99
CA VAL A 63 17.60 -18.33 -12.09
C VAL A 63 16.51 -18.52 -11.03
N HIS A 64 16.05 -19.76 -10.84
CA HIS A 64 15.05 -20.08 -9.83
C HIS A 64 15.53 -19.74 -8.40
N GLU A 65 16.77 -20.09 -8.04
CA GLU A 65 17.36 -19.77 -6.74
C GLU A 65 17.51 -18.27 -6.52
N ILE A 66 17.99 -17.52 -7.53
CA ILE A 66 18.12 -16.06 -7.46
C ILE A 66 16.75 -15.42 -7.22
N VAL A 67 15.75 -15.80 -8.03
CA VAL A 67 14.39 -15.26 -7.90
C VAL A 67 13.75 -15.60 -6.56
N ARG A 68 13.99 -16.81 -6.01
CA ARG A 68 13.48 -17.20 -4.69
C ARG A 68 14.14 -16.48 -3.52
N LYS A 69 15.37 -16.00 -3.69
CA LYS A 69 16.12 -15.27 -2.65
C LYS A 69 15.79 -13.78 -2.61
N LEU A 70 15.05 -13.26 -3.59
CA LEU A 70 14.58 -11.88 -3.57
C LEU A 70 13.68 -11.62 -2.36
N ASP A 71 13.87 -10.46 -1.73
CA ASP A 71 13.02 -9.99 -0.64
C ASP A 71 11.57 -9.87 -1.16
N PRO A 72 10.59 -10.56 -0.54
CA PRO A 72 9.18 -10.43 -0.87
C PRO A 72 8.67 -8.97 -0.86
N ALA A 73 9.25 -8.12 0.00
CA ALA A 73 8.93 -6.69 0.08
C ALA A 73 9.38 -5.95 -1.17
N LEU A 74 10.59 -6.22 -1.67
CA LEU A 74 11.09 -5.64 -2.93
C LEU A 74 10.28 -6.12 -4.13
N VAL A 75 9.87 -7.39 -4.15
CA VAL A 75 9.01 -7.93 -5.22
C VAL A 75 7.65 -7.24 -5.21
N ALA A 76 7.02 -7.07 -4.04
CA ALA A 76 5.76 -6.35 -3.91
C ALA A 76 5.90 -4.89 -4.37
N LEU A 77 6.99 -4.21 -3.99
CA LEU A 77 7.26 -2.85 -4.43
C LEU A 77 7.43 -2.75 -5.96
N GLY A 78 8.22 -3.63 -6.56
CA GLY A 78 8.53 -3.59 -7.99
C GLY A 78 7.37 -4.03 -8.88
N VAL A 79 6.62 -5.05 -8.48
CA VAL A 79 5.59 -5.69 -9.31
C VAL A 79 4.18 -5.18 -8.99
N GLU A 80 3.85 -5.01 -7.70
CA GLU A 80 2.50 -4.64 -7.23
C GLU A 80 2.39 -3.14 -6.91
N GLY A 81 3.53 -2.46 -6.73
CA GLY A 81 3.64 -1.02 -6.56
C GLY A 81 3.62 -0.55 -5.11
N SER A 82 3.92 0.74 -4.92
CA SER A 82 4.11 1.35 -3.60
C SER A 82 2.88 1.28 -2.69
N LYS A 83 1.65 1.26 -3.23
CA LYS A 83 0.44 1.12 -2.40
C LYS A 83 0.43 -0.23 -1.66
N ARG A 84 0.60 -1.31 -2.42
CA ARG A 84 0.56 -2.68 -1.90
C ARG A 84 1.75 -3.00 -1.00
N TYR A 85 2.93 -2.45 -1.34
CA TYR A 85 4.09 -2.48 -0.47
C TYR A 85 3.80 -1.87 0.91
N ARG A 86 3.24 -0.64 0.93
CA ARG A 86 2.93 0.06 2.18
C ARG A 86 1.91 -0.67 3.04
N GLU A 87 0.89 -1.27 2.41
CA GLU A 87 -0.11 -2.06 3.12
C GLU A 87 0.46 -3.31 3.81
N MET A 88 1.43 -3.99 3.19
CA MET A 88 1.93 -5.29 3.67
C MET A 88 3.22 -5.20 4.48
N TYR A 89 4.12 -4.26 4.16
CA TYR A 89 5.49 -4.24 4.68
C TYR A 89 5.88 -2.94 5.36
N GLU A 90 5.22 -1.82 5.07
CA GLU A 90 5.46 -0.59 5.84
C GLU A 90 4.77 -0.73 7.19
N LEU A 91 5.56 -0.61 8.27
CA LEU A 91 5.06 -0.60 9.64
C LEU A 91 4.16 0.62 9.83
N VAL A 92 2.86 0.45 9.58
CA VAL A 92 1.85 1.39 10.06
C VAL A 92 1.78 1.21 11.57
N HIS A 93 2.41 2.12 12.33
CA HIS A 93 2.21 2.18 13.77
C HIS A 93 0.73 2.52 14.02
N ARG A 94 -0.10 1.49 14.18
CA ARG A 94 -1.51 1.63 14.54
C ARG A 94 -1.57 2.06 15.99
N ARG A 95 -2.09 3.27 16.22
CA ARG A 95 -2.42 3.73 17.57
C ARG A 95 -3.78 3.16 17.92
N GLU A 96 -3.77 2.09 18.71
CA GLU A 96 -4.99 1.47 19.21
C GLU A 96 -5.34 2.04 20.59
N ALA A 97 -6.61 2.33 20.80
CA ALA A 97 -7.15 2.75 22.08
C ALA A 97 -7.22 1.54 23.03
N SER A 98 -6.67 1.70 24.22
CA SER A 98 -6.71 0.70 25.31
C SER A 98 -8.02 0.73 26.11
N LYS A 99 -8.85 1.76 25.90
CA LYS A 99 -10.13 1.95 26.62
C LYS A 99 -11.08 2.83 25.81
N PRO A 100 -12.40 2.74 26.03
CA PRO A 100 -13.37 3.63 25.40
C PRO A 100 -13.08 5.10 25.69
N ASN A 101 -13.44 5.97 24.75
CA ASN A 101 -13.25 7.42 24.77
C ASN A 101 -11.79 7.88 24.89
N GLN A 102 -10.83 7.04 24.54
CA GLN A 102 -9.41 7.43 24.51
C GLN A 102 -9.01 8.07 23.18
N ILE A 103 -9.40 7.44 22.07
CA ILE A 103 -9.12 7.89 20.70
C ILE A 103 -10.43 7.79 19.93
N TRP A 104 -10.81 8.89 19.29
CA TRP A 104 -11.90 8.90 18.31
C TRP A 104 -11.34 9.15 16.93
N GLN A 105 -11.85 8.40 15.96
CA GLN A 105 -11.51 8.54 14.55
C GLN A 105 -12.67 9.20 13.83
N ALA A 106 -12.36 10.16 12.96
CA ALA A 106 -13.34 10.76 12.06
C ALA A 106 -13.07 10.26 10.65
N ASP A 107 -14.07 9.68 10.00
CA ASP A 107 -14.00 9.30 8.59
C ASP A 107 -15.17 9.89 7.79
N HIS A 108 -14.95 10.01 6.48
CA HIS A 108 -15.93 10.56 5.57
C HIS A 108 -16.06 9.68 4.32
N THR A 109 -17.28 9.28 3.99
CA THR A 109 -17.56 8.45 2.83
C THR A 109 -18.77 8.96 2.06
N GLU A 110 -18.64 9.07 0.73
CA GLU A 110 -19.78 9.30 -0.16
C GLU A 110 -20.60 8.01 -0.27
N LEU A 111 -21.85 8.05 0.20
CA LEU A 111 -22.68 6.85 0.25
C LEU A 111 -23.05 6.37 -1.16
N ALA A 112 -23.09 5.05 -1.33
CA ALA A 112 -23.49 4.40 -2.59
C ALA A 112 -25.02 4.35 -2.76
N ILE A 113 -25.72 5.42 -2.36
CA ILE A 113 -27.17 5.57 -2.47
C ILE A 113 -27.50 6.92 -3.11
N TRP A 114 -28.58 6.96 -3.88
CA TRP A 114 -29.11 8.20 -4.45
C TRP A 114 -30.26 8.72 -3.59
N VAL A 115 -30.22 10.02 -3.28
CA VAL A 115 -31.29 10.73 -2.60
C VAL A 115 -31.74 11.91 -3.45
N ARG A 116 -32.94 12.44 -3.17
CA ARG A 116 -33.39 13.70 -3.78
C ARG A 116 -32.96 14.86 -2.91
N ASP A 117 -32.29 15.84 -3.49
CA ASP A 117 -31.98 17.09 -2.83
C ASP A 117 -33.26 17.94 -2.61
N PRO A 118 -33.20 19.07 -1.88
CA PRO A 118 -34.35 19.96 -1.69
C PRO A 118 -34.92 20.55 -3.00
N ARG A 119 -34.19 20.49 -4.11
CA ARG A 119 -34.61 20.92 -5.45
C ARG A 119 -35.14 19.76 -6.30
N GLY A 120 -35.23 18.56 -5.73
CA GLY A 120 -35.71 17.33 -6.38
C GLY A 120 -34.69 16.61 -7.26
N GLN A 121 -33.45 17.10 -7.34
CA GLN A 121 -32.38 16.52 -8.16
C GLN A 121 -31.72 15.32 -7.47
N PRO A 122 -31.28 14.30 -8.24
CA PRO A 122 -30.55 13.17 -7.68
C PRO A 122 -29.16 13.62 -7.20
N ALA A 123 -28.86 13.34 -5.94
CA ALA A 123 -27.56 13.60 -5.32
C ALA A 123 -27.12 12.40 -4.48
N ARG A 124 -25.81 12.26 -4.27
CA ARG A 124 -25.24 11.24 -3.38
C ARG A 124 -24.78 11.92 -2.09
N PRO A 125 -25.28 11.49 -0.92
CA PRO A 125 -24.92 12.13 0.33
C PRO A 125 -23.55 11.66 0.82
N TRP A 126 -22.85 12.55 1.50
CA TRP A 126 -21.67 12.27 2.29
C TRP A 126 -22.05 11.95 3.73
N LEU A 127 -21.57 10.81 4.23
CA LEU A 127 -21.59 10.46 5.64
C LEU A 127 -20.26 10.86 6.27
N THR A 128 -20.33 11.58 7.37
CA THR A 128 -19.23 11.80 8.30
C THR A 128 -19.54 11.03 9.56
N GLU A 129 -18.63 10.17 10.01
CA GLU A 129 -18.79 9.39 11.25
C GLU A 129 -17.65 9.65 12.21
N ILE A 130 -17.99 9.67 13.50
CA ILE A 130 -17.03 9.72 14.62
C ILE A 130 -17.12 8.37 15.31
N GLU A 131 -16.07 7.57 15.22
CA GLU A 131 -16.00 6.21 15.77
C GLU A 131 -15.07 6.19 16.99
N ASP A 132 -15.50 5.50 18.05
CA ASP A 132 -14.62 5.17 19.16
C ASP A 132 -13.73 3.98 18.80
N ASP A 133 -12.41 4.18 18.80
CA ASP A 133 -11.47 3.17 18.30
C ASP A 133 -11.46 1.86 19.11
N HIS A 134 -11.72 1.94 20.43
CA HIS A 134 -11.71 0.76 21.29
C HIS A 134 -12.98 -0.08 21.14
N SER A 135 -14.16 0.55 21.21
CA SER A 135 -15.45 -0.16 21.16
C SER A 135 -15.99 -0.35 19.75
N ARG A 136 -15.42 0.33 18.75
CA ARG A 136 -15.93 0.41 17.37
C ARG A 136 -17.34 0.99 17.27
N ALA A 137 -17.80 1.65 18.33
CA ALA A 137 -19.13 2.22 18.37
C ALA A 137 -19.12 3.63 17.78
N ILE A 138 -20.14 3.94 16.99
CA ILE A 138 -20.31 5.28 16.42
C ILE A 138 -20.73 6.23 17.52
N ALA A 139 -19.82 7.14 17.88
CA ALA A 139 -20.07 8.20 18.84
C ALA A 139 -20.96 9.29 18.23
N GLY A 140 -20.83 9.63 16.95
CA GLY A 140 -21.67 10.63 16.29
C GLY A 140 -21.54 10.57 14.78
N TYR A 141 -22.44 11.23 14.07
CA TYR A 141 -22.41 11.29 12.62
C TYR A 141 -23.05 12.58 12.09
N ALA A 142 -22.78 12.89 10.83
CA ALA A 142 -23.48 13.90 10.06
C ALA A 142 -23.68 13.40 8.62
N VAL A 143 -24.85 13.68 8.04
CA VAL A 143 -25.14 13.35 6.63
C VAL A 143 -25.44 14.64 5.91
N ASN A 144 -24.67 14.96 4.88
CA ASN A 144 -24.81 16.18 4.09
C ASN A 144 -24.75 15.87 2.59
N LEU A 145 -25.36 16.72 1.76
CA LEU A 145 -25.26 16.59 0.29
C LEU A 145 -23.99 17.24 -0.27
N GLU A 146 -23.35 18.10 0.53
CA GLU A 146 -22.09 18.74 0.19
C GLU A 146 -20.91 17.86 0.61
N ALA A 147 -19.76 18.11 -0.03
CA ALA A 147 -18.52 17.44 0.35
C ALA A 147 -18.18 17.69 1.83
N PRO A 148 -17.44 16.77 2.49
CA PRO A 148 -17.07 16.92 3.88
C PRO A 148 -16.27 18.20 4.11
N SER A 149 -16.57 18.89 5.19
CA SER A 149 -15.91 20.13 5.59
C SER A 149 -15.62 20.13 7.08
N ALA A 150 -14.83 21.10 7.53
CA ALA A 150 -14.62 21.33 8.96
C ALA A 150 -15.96 21.51 9.70
N LEU A 151 -16.96 22.12 9.05
CA LEU A 151 -18.29 22.31 9.61
C LEU A 151 -19.05 20.98 9.79
N SER A 152 -19.11 20.14 8.75
CA SER A 152 -19.78 18.82 8.87
C SER A 152 -19.13 17.95 9.95
N THR A 153 -17.81 18.02 10.03
CA THR A 153 -17.01 17.34 11.06
C THR A 153 -17.32 17.88 12.45
N ALA A 154 -17.35 19.21 12.63
CA ALA A 154 -17.69 19.84 13.90
C ALA A 154 -19.12 19.52 14.37
N LEU A 155 -20.08 19.42 13.44
CA LEU A 155 -21.46 19.01 13.75
C LEU A 155 -21.53 17.55 14.22
N ALA A 156 -20.82 16.65 13.53
CA ALA A 156 -20.72 15.25 13.94
C ALA A 156 -20.05 15.12 15.32
N PHE A 157 -18.99 15.88 15.59
CA PHE A 157 -18.35 15.93 16.90
C PHE A 157 -19.24 16.50 17.99
N ARG A 158 -19.97 17.59 17.71
CA ARG A 158 -20.94 18.14 18.67
C ARG A 158 -21.95 17.07 19.06
N GLN A 159 -22.48 16.33 18.09
CA GLN A 159 -23.37 15.22 18.37
C GLN A 159 -22.63 14.17 19.22
N ALA A 160 -21.41 13.77 18.84
CA ALA A 160 -20.60 12.78 19.55
C ALA A 160 -20.33 13.13 21.02
N ILE A 161 -20.06 14.41 21.30
CA ILE A 161 -19.77 14.87 22.66
C ILE A 161 -21.03 14.90 23.50
N TRP A 162 -22.17 15.33 22.96
CA TRP A 162 -23.38 15.58 23.75
C TRP A 162 -24.11 14.29 24.15
N ARG A 163 -24.92 14.39 25.22
CA ARG A 163 -25.87 13.34 25.59
C ARG A 163 -26.83 13.04 24.44
N LYS A 164 -27.05 11.76 24.19
CA LYS A 164 -27.97 11.31 23.14
C LYS A 164 -29.39 11.49 23.60
N ALA A 165 -30.26 11.89 22.67
CA ALA A 165 -31.70 11.89 22.91
C ALA A 165 -32.23 10.46 23.07
N GLU A 166 -31.64 9.52 22.32
CA GLU A 166 -31.97 8.10 22.36
C GLU A 166 -31.29 7.42 23.56
N PRO A 167 -32.06 6.86 24.53
CA PRO A 167 -31.50 6.26 25.74
C PRO A 167 -30.59 5.04 25.46
N GLY A 168 -30.84 4.32 24.36
CA GLY A 168 -30.03 3.16 23.95
C GLY A 168 -28.68 3.52 23.31
N TRP A 169 -28.45 4.80 23.00
CA TRP A 169 -27.17 5.26 22.45
C TRP A 169 -26.28 5.79 23.56
N HIS A 170 -25.46 4.90 24.12
CA HIS A 170 -24.68 5.19 25.33
C HIS A 170 -23.36 5.92 25.07
N VAL A 171 -22.85 5.91 23.84
CA VAL A 171 -21.56 6.52 23.48
C VAL A 171 -21.71 8.04 23.44
N CYS A 172 -21.05 8.73 24.36
CA CYS A 172 -20.94 10.18 24.33
C CYS A 172 -19.63 10.64 25.00
N GLY A 173 -19.19 11.84 24.63
CA GLY A 173 -18.00 12.48 25.22
C GLY A 173 -18.29 13.27 26.48
N THR A 174 -19.56 13.42 26.89
CA THR A 174 -19.89 14.19 28.09
C THR A 174 -19.48 13.40 29.33
N LEU A 175 -18.61 13.99 30.15
CA LEU A 175 -18.15 13.47 31.43
C LEU A 175 -19.27 13.48 32.46
N LEU A 176 -20.21 12.56 32.37
CA LEU A 176 -21.02 12.18 33.53
C LEU A 176 -20.24 11.05 34.24
N THR A 177 -19.55 11.45 35.31
CA THR A 177 -19.00 10.62 36.41
C THR A 177 -17.71 9.80 36.26
N CYS A 178 -17.03 9.67 35.13
CA CYS A 178 -15.77 8.88 35.07
C CYS A 178 -14.50 9.72 34.81
N ARG A 179 -13.49 9.57 35.69
CA ARG A 179 -12.15 10.18 35.64
C ARG A 179 -11.35 9.76 34.39
N GLN A 180 -11.64 10.29 33.21
CA GLN A 180 -10.78 10.11 32.04
C GLN A 180 -10.22 11.46 31.56
N ARG A 181 -8.89 11.54 31.60
CA ARG A 181 -8.09 12.65 31.06
C ARG A 181 -8.01 12.55 29.54
N SER A 182 -8.25 13.67 28.87
CA SER A 182 -7.88 14.06 27.49
C SER A 182 -8.14 13.03 26.38
N VAL A 183 -9.15 13.31 25.54
CA VAL A 183 -9.37 12.65 24.24
C VAL A 183 -8.32 13.17 23.26
N VAL A 184 -7.58 12.26 22.62
CA VAL A 184 -6.66 12.63 21.52
C VAL A 184 -7.41 12.50 20.20
N LEU A 185 -7.44 13.61 19.45
CA LEU A 185 -8.15 13.75 18.19
C LEU A 185 -7.21 13.50 17.01
N ALA A 186 -7.58 12.60 16.09
CA ALA A 186 -6.96 12.49 14.77
C ALA A 186 -7.98 12.91 13.71
N VAL A 187 -7.82 14.10 13.13
CA VAL A 187 -8.61 14.55 11.97
C VAL A 187 -7.72 14.41 10.74
N ASN A 188 -8.12 13.55 9.80
CA ASN A 188 -7.49 13.48 8.49
C ASN A 188 -8.40 14.22 7.51
N CYS A 189 -8.19 15.53 7.35
CA CYS A 189 -8.87 16.33 6.34
C CYS A 189 -8.01 16.30 5.06
N PRO A 190 -8.50 15.79 3.92
CA PRO A 190 -7.76 15.92 2.67
C PRO A 190 -7.61 17.40 2.30
N PRO A 191 -6.46 17.82 1.72
CA PRO A 191 -6.26 19.21 1.32
C PRO A 191 -7.32 19.62 0.29
N GLU A 192 -7.96 20.77 0.52
CA GLU A 192 -8.89 21.37 -0.42
C GLU A 192 -8.17 21.57 -1.77
N ARG A 193 -8.63 20.86 -2.80
CA ARG A 193 -8.21 21.15 -4.17
C ARG A 193 -8.94 22.42 -4.61
N GLY A 194 -8.28 23.56 -4.41
CA GLY A 194 -8.70 24.83 -4.99
C GLY A 194 -8.82 24.71 -6.51
N ALA A 195 -9.94 25.19 -7.03
CA ALA A 195 -10.14 25.55 -8.43
C ALA A 195 -10.25 27.07 -8.50
#